data_AF-A0A955ZG87-F1
#
_entry.id   AF-A0A955ZG87-F1
#
_cell.length_a   1.000
_cell.length_b   1.000
_cell.length_c   1.000
_cell.angle_alpha   90.00
_cell.angle_beta   90.00
_cell.angle_gamma   90.00
#
_symmetry.space_group_name_H-M   'P 1'
#
loop_
_entity.id
_entity.type
_entity.pdbx_description
1 polymer ?
#
loop_
_entity_poly.entity_id
_entity_poly.type
_entity_poly.pdbx_seq_one_letter_code
_entity_poly.pdbx_strand_id
1 'polypeptide(L)'
;MGDDEEPMVLGPEHEISDDEVDGELPHARIVEVDIGTDDEASKNPRQLYELELRPLPRDERLALAHQLEGPRLLALCFDPEPQVIDALFDNARAGLDHARMVARHHATSVGLEMVAKRAQFLRDPRVQRALLQNPLVPESVLRRLVGQKPLRDVYKLSIDRELPEKNRVSCRALLRTRFAQAQPEERADLVVSTEGRCLTLLIGQTFDQRTTTILCSRQYNSSLFIQNLARFSACPPLLLAHLLKQPFVRRQPQLRKLLLQHPNTPSQLKK
;
A
#
# COMPACT_ATOMS: atom_id res chain seq x y z
N MET A 1 98.16 -4.56 -2.45
CA MET A 1 99.28 -3.61 -2.25
C MET A 1 98.80 -2.29 -2.78
N GLY A 2 98.56 -1.25 -2.02
CA GLY A 2 98.40 -0.95 -0.59
C GLY A 2 97.47 0.28 -0.61
N ASP A 3 96.52 0.42 0.30
CA ASP A 3 96.68 1.05 1.61
C ASP A 3 97.41 2.40 1.58
N ASP A 4 96.92 3.31 2.42
CA ASP A 4 97.34 4.70 2.71
C ASP A 4 96.34 5.73 2.13
N GLU A 5 95.67 6.62 2.89
CA GLU A 5 95.92 7.13 4.25
C GLU A 5 94.63 7.84 4.77
N GLU A 6 94.20 7.43 5.96
CA GLU A 6 93.81 8.20 7.17
C GLU A 6 93.05 9.57 7.17
N PRO A 7 92.41 9.92 8.31
CA PRO A 7 91.13 10.64 8.40
C PRO A 7 91.24 12.12 8.78
N MET A 8 90.16 12.89 8.59
CA MET A 8 90.04 14.27 9.11
C MET A 8 88.92 14.44 10.16
N VAL A 9 89.37 14.51 11.40
CA VAL A 9 89.13 15.54 12.43
C VAL A 9 87.68 16.06 12.65
N LEU A 10 87.18 15.78 13.85
CA LEU A 10 85.99 16.37 14.49
C LEU A 10 86.27 17.75 15.12
N GLY A 11 85.27 18.62 15.05
CA GLY A 11 84.97 19.69 16.02
C GLY A 11 84.55 21.03 15.40
N PRO A 12 83.83 21.93 16.11
CA PRO A 12 83.06 21.78 17.35
C PRO A 12 81.57 22.20 17.24
N GLU A 13 80.76 21.57 18.07
CA GLU A 13 79.66 22.10 18.90
C GLU A 13 79.05 23.46 18.50
N HIS A 14 77.79 23.43 18.07
CA HIS A 14 76.87 24.56 18.20
C HIS A 14 75.70 24.11 19.07
N GLU A 15 75.76 24.55 20.33
CA GLU A 15 74.64 24.59 21.28
C GLU A 15 73.49 25.37 20.64
N ILE A 16 72.33 24.73 20.51
CA ILE A 16 71.07 25.46 20.32
C ILE A 16 70.37 25.37 21.67
N SER A 17 70.31 26.53 22.31
CA SER A 17 69.65 26.80 23.59
C SER A 17 68.15 26.56 23.51
N ASP A 18 67.63 25.86 24.51
CA ASP A 18 66.23 25.89 24.90
C ASP A 18 65.90 27.28 25.45
N ASP A 19 65.08 28.05 24.74
CA ASP A 19 64.35 29.17 25.31
C ASP A 19 62.90 29.12 24.82
N GLU A 20 62.00 28.93 25.79
CA GLU A 20 60.55 29.00 25.69
C GLU A 20 60.12 30.37 25.14
N VAL A 21 59.33 30.36 24.06
CA VAL A 21 58.45 31.49 23.74
C VAL A 21 57.09 30.94 23.32
N ASP A 22 56.14 31.09 24.25
CA ASP A 22 54.70 30.93 24.06
C ASP A 22 54.21 31.70 22.83
N GLY A 23 53.57 30.97 21.91
CA GLY A 23 52.92 31.52 20.73
C GLY A 23 51.80 30.59 20.28
N GLU A 24 50.63 30.72 20.92
CA GLU A 24 49.38 30.07 20.51
C GLU A 24 49.07 30.38 19.04
N LEU A 25 49.23 29.38 18.19
CA LEU A 25 48.66 29.36 16.84
C LEU A 25 47.19 28.94 16.94
N PRO A 26 46.25 29.64 16.30
CA PRO A 26 44.84 29.29 16.38
C PRO A 26 44.61 27.95 15.67
N HIS A 27 44.31 26.91 16.44
CA HIS A 27 43.83 25.64 15.92
C HIS A 27 42.58 25.88 15.08
N ALA A 28 42.74 25.72 13.77
CA ALA A 28 41.63 25.57 12.84
C ALA A 28 40.73 24.46 13.38
N ARG A 29 39.51 24.80 13.77
CA ARG A 29 38.45 23.84 14.09
C ARG A 29 38.18 23.01 12.85
N ILE A 30 38.85 21.87 12.75
CA ILE A 30 38.37 20.75 11.96
C ILE A 30 37.08 20.33 12.65
N VAL A 31 35.94 20.67 12.05
CA VAL A 31 34.68 20.04 12.40
C VAL A 31 34.82 18.60 11.92
N GLU A 32 35.25 17.73 12.81
CA GLU A 32 35.17 16.29 12.58
C GLU A 32 33.70 15.95 12.37
N VAL A 33 33.34 15.72 11.10
CA VAL A 33 32.06 15.11 10.75
C VAL A 33 32.19 13.66 11.18
N ASP A 34 31.62 13.35 12.34
CA ASP A 34 31.51 12.01 12.90
C ASP A 34 30.99 11.04 11.82
N ILE A 35 31.89 10.18 11.34
CA ILE A 35 31.57 9.12 10.39
C ILE A 35 30.88 8.04 11.21
N GLY A 36 29.55 8.03 11.13
CA GLY A 36 28.61 7.28 11.95
C GLY A 36 29.11 5.92 12.44
N THR A 37 29.17 5.79 13.76
CA THR A 37 29.32 4.53 14.48
C THR A 37 28.03 3.71 14.37
N ASP A 38 28.16 2.39 14.50
CA ASP A 38 27.13 1.34 14.35
C ASP A 38 25.81 1.56 15.16
N ASP A 39 25.75 2.58 16.03
CA ASP A 39 24.56 3.00 16.77
C ASP A 39 23.44 3.60 15.90
N GLU A 40 23.75 4.25 14.76
CA GLU A 40 22.70 4.84 13.91
C GLU A 40 21.78 3.80 13.26
N ALA A 41 22.28 2.60 12.98
CA ALA A 41 21.49 1.51 12.39
C ALA A 41 20.40 0.98 13.34
N SER A 42 20.55 1.24 14.64
CA SER A 42 19.62 0.77 15.69
C SER A 42 18.56 1.81 16.09
N LYS A 43 18.77 3.10 15.74
CA LYS A 43 17.84 4.17 16.08
C LYS A 43 16.56 4.06 15.27
N ASN A 44 15.41 4.15 15.95
CA ASN A 44 14.11 4.16 15.28
C ASN A 44 14.06 5.36 14.31
N PRO A 45 13.77 5.16 13.00
CA PRO A 45 13.76 6.24 12.01
C PRO A 45 12.87 7.42 12.41
N ARG A 46 11.79 7.16 13.16
CA ARG A 46 10.92 8.22 13.67
C ARG A 46 11.60 9.08 14.74
N GLN A 47 12.38 8.48 15.64
CA GLN A 47 13.11 9.22 16.66
C GLN A 47 14.19 10.09 16.03
N LEU A 48 14.90 9.54 15.03
CA LEU A 48 15.91 10.29 14.28
C LEU A 48 15.31 11.50 13.56
N TYR A 49 14.12 11.34 12.96
CA TYR A 49 13.41 12.46 12.36
C TYR A 49 13.08 13.56 13.37
N GLU A 50 12.51 13.21 14.53
CA GLU A 50 12.08 14.19 15.53
C GLU A 50 13.24 14.98 16.15
N LEU A 51 14.40 14.33 16.34
CA LEU A 51 15.56 14.92 17.00
C LEU A 51 16.45 15.72 16.05
N GLU A 52 16.70 15.20 14.84
CA GLU A 52 17.75 15.74 13.96
C GLU A 52 17.17 16.51 12.77
N LEU A 53 16.07 16.04 12.19
CA LEU A 53 15.58 16.57 10.91
C LEU A 53 14.45 17.58 11.10
N ARG A 54 13.46 17.28 11.95
CA ARG A 54 12.29 18.13 12.21
C ARG A 54 12.64 19.56 12.65
N PRO A 55 13.67 19.81 13.48
CA PRO A 55 14.03 21.18 13.87
C PRO A 55 14.57 22.04 12.72
N LEU A 56 15.04 21.41 11.64
CA LEU A 56 15.64 22.13 10.51
C LEU A 56 14.56 22.87 9.69
N PRO A 57 14.89 24.05 9.14
CA PRO A 57 14.05 24.75 8.17
C PRO A 57 13.63 23.84 7.01
N ARG A 58 12.45 24.14 6.43
CA ARG A 58 11.90 23.36 5.31
C ARG A 58 12.90 23.24 4.15
N ASP A 59 13.54 24.35 3.78
CA ASP A 59 14.41 24.38 2.60
C ASP A 59 15.69 23.56 2.83
N GLU A 60 16.19 23.49 4.07
CA GLU A 60 17.30 22.61 4.44
C GLU A 60 16.90 21.13 4.37
N ARG A 61 15.72 20.76 4.90
CA ARG A 61 15.20 19.39 4.78
C ARG A 61 15.00 18.97 3.32
N LEU A 62 14.54 19.89 2.48
CA LEU A 62 14.38 19.65 1.05
C LEU A 62 15.74 19.41 0.37
N ALA A 63 16.75 20.22 0.66
CA ALA A 63 18.11 20.01 0.16
C ALA A 63 18.70 18.67 0.64
N LEU A 64 18.52 18.34 1.91
CA LEU A 64 18.96 17.08 2.50
C LEU A 64 18.27 15.86 1.89
N ALA A 65 17.02 15.98 1.46
CA ALA A 65 16.27 14.88 0.85
C ALA A 65 16.98 14.30 -0.39
N HIS A 66 17.72 15.12 -1.14
CA HIS A 66 18.50 14.68 -2.30
C HIS A 66 19.85 14.03 -1.94
N GLN A 67 20.36 14.26 -0.75
CA GLN A 67 21.74 13.92 -0.37
C GLN A 67 21.82 12.78 0.64
N LEU A 68 20.87 12.72 1.59
CA LEU A 68 20.88 11.76 2.68
C LEU A 68 20.80 10.31 2.20
N GLU A 69 21.28 9.43 3.06
CA GLU A 69 21.35 7.98 2.85
C GLU A 69 20.88 7.22 4.09
N GLY A 70 20.74 5.91 3.94
CA GLY A 70 20.59 4.99 5.06
C GLY A 70 19.41 5.36 6.00
N PRO A 71 19.60 5.22 7.33
CA PRO A 71 18.55 5.51 8.31
C PRO A 71 18.02 6.95 8.26
N ARG A 72 18.88 7.92 7.93
CA ARG A 72 18.51 9.34 7.84
C ARG A 72 17.59 9.64 6.66
N LEU A 73 17.82 9.01 5.51
CA LEU A 73 16.89 9.09 4.38
C LEU A 73 15.54 8.44 4.71
N LEU A 74 15.55 7.32 5.43
CA LEU A 74 14.32 6.67 5.87
C LEU A 74 13.54 7.53 6.88
N ALA A 75 14.24 8.25 7.77
CA ALA A 75 13.65 9.18 8.73
C ALA A 75 12.90 10.33 8.05
N LEU A 76 13.41 10.87 6.93
CA LEU A 76 12.70 11.90 6.15
C LEU A 76 11.34 11.44 5.60
N CYS A 77 11.02 10.14 5.60
CA CYS A 77 9.68 9.67 5.22
C CYS A 77 8.57 10.13 6.18
N PHE A 78 8.92 10.62 7.38
CA PHE A 78 7.98 11.19 8.37
C PHE A 78 7.77 12.69 8.19
N ASP A 79 8.41 13.32 7.21
CA ASP A 79 8.22 14.73 6.90
C ASP A 79 6.76 15.02 6.52
N PRO A 80 6.10 16.03 7.13
CA PRO A 80 4.73 16.37 6.79
C PRO A 80 4.61 17.14 5.46
N GLU A 81 5.71 17.73 4.96
CA GLU A 81 5.71 18.60 3.79
C GLU A 81 5.79 17.79 2.49
N PRO A 82 4.76 17.85 1.61
CA PRO A 82 4.75 17.07 0.38
C PRO A 82 5.93 17.35 -0.56
N GLN A 83 6.47 18.57 -0.54
CA GLN A 83 7.63 18.94 -1.36
C GLN A 83 8.91 18.19 -0.93
N VAL A 84 9.10 17.96 0.38
CA VAL A 84 10.22 17.16 0.89
C VAL A 84 10.07 15.71 0.48
N ILE A 85 8.84 15.18 0.49
CA ILE A 85 8.56 13.81 0.03
C ILE A 85 8.82 13.64 -1.47
N ASP A 86 8.48 14.64 -2.28
CA ASP A 86 8.76 14.58 -3.72
C ASP A 86 10.28 14.60 -3.97
N ALA A 87 11.00 15.52 -3.32
CA ALA A 87 12.46 15.59 -3.38
C ALA A 87 13.14 14.29 -2.88
N LEU A 88 12.63 13.70 -1.80
CA LEU A 88 13.09 12.42 -1.25
C LEU A 88 13.02 11.33 -2.31
N PHE A 89 11.94 11.25 -3.07
CA PHE A 89 11.80 10.19 -4.06
C PHE A 89 12.63 10.45 -5.34
N ASP A 90 13.11 11.67 -5.57
CA ASP A 90 14.07 11.99 -6.63
C ASP A 90 15.51 11.61 -6.25
N ASN A 91 15.76 11.31 -4.98
CA ASN A 91 17.02 10.71 -4.54
C ASN A 91 17.17 9.29 -5.13
N ALA A 92 18.30 9.02 -5.79
CA ALA A 92 18.58 7.73 -6.42
C ALA A 92 18.62 6.55 -5.44
N ARG A 93 18.79 6.82 -4.13
CA ARG A 93 18.81 5.83 -3.05
C ARG A 93 17.43 5.61 -2.44
N ALA A 94 16.45 6.45 -2.77
CA ALA A 94 15.08 6.22 -2.36
C ALA A 94 14.45 5.10 -3.20
N GLY A 95 13.64 4.28 -2.54
CA GLY A 95 13.17 3.01 -3.10
C GLY A 95 11.85 2.56 -2.48
N LEU A 96 11.52 1.28 -2.66
CA LEU A 96 10.23 0.73 -2.22
C LEU A 96 10.00 0.84 -0.71
N ASP A 97 11.03 0.71 0.13
CA ASP A 97 10.86 0.79 1.57
C ASP A 97 10.48 2.20 2.04
N HIS A 98 11.06 3.22 1.41
CA HIS A 98 10.67 4.62 1.60
C HIS A 98 9.22 4.84 1.15
N ALA A 99 8.85 4.34 -0.04
CA ALA A 99 7.49 4.46 -0.56
C ALA A 99 6.45 3.79 0.36
N ARG A 100 6.77 2.61 0.92
CA ARG A 100 5.92 1.90 1.89
C ARG A 100 5.76 2.68 3.18
N MET A 101 6.83 3.30 3.68
CA MET A 101 6.82 4.12 4.89
C MET A 101 5.91 5.34 4.71
N VAL A 102 6.13 6.12 3.65
CA VAL A 102 5.31 7.30 3.33
C VAL A 102 3.86 6.90 3.10
N ALA A 103 3.60 5.85 2.29
CA ALA A 103 2.24 5.37 2.04
C ALA A 103 1.46 5.06 3.34
N ARG A 104 2.13 4.45 4.32
CA ARG A 104 1.50 4.03 5.57
C ARG A 104 1.29 5.18 6.54
N HIS A 105 2.20 6.13 6.61
CA HIS A 105 2.28 7.09 7.72
C HIS A 105 2.11 8.56 7.34
N HIS A 106 2.16 8.92 6.06
CA HIS A 106 2.08 10.32 5.68
C HIS A 106 0.74 10.94 6.09
N ALA A 107 0.81 12.14 6.67
CA ALA A 107 -0.29 12.83 7.33
C ALA A 107 -1.09 13.76 6.42
N THR A 108 -0.79 13.80 5.12
CA THR A 108 -1.52 14.63 4.14
C THR A 108 -1.82 13.86 2.86
N SER A 109 -2.97 14.16 2.26
CA SER A 109 -3.40 13.62 0.97
C SER A 109 -2.41 13.94 -0.14
N VAL A 110 -1.90 15.18 -0.17
CA VAL A 110 -0.94 15.65 -1.20
C VAL A 110 0.38 14.87 -1.14
N GLY A 111 0.92 14.59 0.04
CA GLY A 111 2.13 13.75 0.13
C GLY A 111 1.89 12.29 -0.29
N LEU A 112 0.71 11.73 -0.01
CA LEU A 112 0.33 10.42 -0.53
C LEU A 112 0.16 10.41 -2.05
N GLU A 113 -0.22 11.54 -2.66
CA GLU A 113 -0.21 11.67 -4.12
C GLU A 113 1.21 11.59 -4.68
N MET A 114 2.25 12.07 -3.99
CA MET A 114 3.64 11.96 -4.47
C MET A 114 4.08 10.51 -4.62
N VAL A 115 3.70 9.63 -3.67
CA VAL A 115 3.89 8.18 -3.81
C VAL A 115 3.16 7.67 -5.05
N ALA A 116 1.91 8.08 -5.21
CA ALA A 116 1.03 7.56 -6.25
C ALA A 116 1.33 8.11 -7.65
N LYS A 117 2.04 9.23 -7.79
CA LYS A 117 2.51 9.76 -9.09
C LYS A 117 3.51 8.79 -9.75
N ARG A 118 4.26 8.04 -8.95
CA ARG A 118 5.34 7.15 -9.43
C ARG A 118 4.77 5.75 -9.68
N ALA A 119 4.53 5.43 -10.95
CA ALA A 119 3.90 4.17 -11.36
C ALA A 119 4.64 2.91 -10.84
N GLN A 120 5.96 2.97 -10.72
CA GLN A 120 6.77 1.88 -10.17
C GLN A 120 6.39 1.51 -8.73
N PHE A 121 6.04 2.50 -7.89
CA PHE A 121 5.62 2.26 -6.52
C PHE A 121 4.22 1.65 -6.47
N LEU A 122 3.33 2.10 -7.35
CA LEU A 122 1.99 1.51 -7.45
C LEU A 122 1.98 0.08 -7.98
N ARG A 123 3.08 -0.44 -8.55
CA ARG A 123 3.19 -1.87 -8.91
C ARG A 123 3.49 -2.75 -7.70
N ASP A 124 4.03 -2.20 -6.61
CA ASP A 124 4.37 -2.95 -5.40
C ASP A 124 3.11 -3.23 -4.55
N PRO A 125 2.76 -4.50 -4.29
CA PRO A 125 1.56 -4.83 -3.50
C PRO A 125 1.59 -4.28 -2.07
N ARG A 126 2.77 -4.12 -1.46
CA ARG A 126 2.90 -3.61 -0.10
C ARG A 126 2.64 -2.10 -0.06
N VAL A 127 3.11 -1.33 -1.05
CA VAL A 127 2.75 0.09 -1.22
C VAL A 127 1.25 0.22 -1.43
N GLN A 128 0.64 -0.58 -2.32
CA GLN A 128 -0.81 -0.54 -2.53
C GLN A 128 -1.58 -0.79 -1.24
N ARG A 129 -1.18 -1.81 -0.45
CA ARG A 129 -1.82 -2.13 0.83
C ARG A 129 -1.65 -1.02 1.85
N ALA A 130 -0.44 -0.46 1.96
CA ALA A 130 -0.15 0.66 2.86
C ALA A 130 -1.01 1.90 2.51
N LEU A 131 -1.13 2.25 1.23
CA LEU A 131 -1.99 3.33 0.76
C LEU A 131 -3.47 3.07 1.09
N LEU A 132 -3.96 1.84 0.88
CA LEU A 132 -5.35 1.49 1.18
C LEU A 132 -5.68 1.52 2.68
N GLN A 133 -4.69 1.23 3.53
CA GLN A 133 -4.82 1.29 4.99
C GLN A 133 -4.69 2.72 5.54
N ASN A 134 -4.18 3.67 4.75
CA ASN A 134 -4.05 5.05 5.18
C ASN A 134 -5.41 5.78 5.08
N PRO A 135 -5.95 6.35 6.19
CA PRO A 135 -7.24 7.04 6.20
C PRO A 135 -7.25 8.35 5.40
N LEU A 136 -6.07 8.91 5.12
CA LEU A 136 -5.89 10.17 4.39
C LEU A 136 -5.64 9.97 2.90
N VAL A 137 -5.67 8.72 2.42
CA VAL A 137 -5.51 8.44 0.99
C VAL A 137 -6.55 9.24 0.18
N PRO A 138 -6.10 9.98 -0.86
CA PRO A 138 -7.02 10.69 -1.74
C PRO A 138 -7.94 9.72 -2.48
N GLU A 139 -9.18 10.13 -2.71
CA GLU A 139 -10.16 9.32 -3.47
C GLU A 139 -9.68 9.05 -4.91
N SER A 140 -8.94 9.98 -5.52
CA SER A 140 -8.30 9.78 -6.83
C SER A 140 -7.34 8.58 -6.83
N VAL A 141 -6.48 8.50 -5.81
CA VAL A 141 -5.51 7.41 -5.62
C VAL A 141 -6.23 6.11 -5.31
N LEU A 142 -7.21 6.12 -4.40
CA LEU A 142 -8.02 4.94 -4.07
C LEU A 142 -8.72 4.38 -5.31
N ARG A 143 -9.37 5.23 -6.11
CA ARG A 143 -10.03 4.80 -7.36
C ARG A 143 -9.06 4.19 -8.36
N ARG A 144 -7.85 4.73 -8.49
CA ARG A 144 -6.83 4.16 -9.38
C ARG A 144 -6.33 2.80 -8.89
N LEU A 145 -6.09 2.65 -7.58
CA LEU A 145 -5.66 1.40 -6.95
C LEU A 145 -6.71 0.29 -7.08
N VAL A 146 -7.98 0.63 -6.85
CA VAL A 146 -9.09 -0.33 -6.85
C VAL A 146 -9.62 -0.59 -8.26
N GLY A 147 -9.63 0.43 -9.12
CA GLY A 147 -10.24 0.37 -10.45
C GLY A 147 -9.58 -0.63 -11.40
N GLN A 148 -8.29 -0.90 -11.22
CA GLN A 148 -7.54 -1.88 -12.02
C GLN A 148 -7.69 -3.32 -11.52
N LYS A 149 -8.33 -3.54 -10.36
CA LYS A 149 -8.47 -4.86 -9.75
C LYS A 149 -9.66 -5.63 -10.35
N PRO A 150 -9.58 -6.97 -10.43
CA PRO A 150 -10.74 -7.80 -10.78
C PRO A 150 -11.82 -7.66 -9.70
N LEU A 151 -13.08 -7.84 -10.07
CA LEU A 151 -14.23 -7.69 -9.17
C LEU A 151 -14.09 -8.46 -7.87
N ARG A 152 -13.52 -9.68 -7.92
CA ARG A 152 -13.28 -10.53 -6.75
C ARG A 152 -12.39 -9.84 -5.72
N ASP A 153 -11.36 -9.13 -6.16
CA ASP A 153 -10.45 -8.44 -5.24
C ASP A 153 -11.06 -7.13 -4.73
N VAL A 154 -11.84 -6.42 -5.57
CA VAL A 154 -12.63 -5.27 -5.11
C VAL A 154 -13.61 -5.68 -3.99
N TYR A 155 -14.24 -6.86 -4.12
CA TYR A 155 -15.10 -7.41 -3.09
C TYR A 155 -14.33 -7.70 -1.79
N LYS A 156 -13.15 -8.33 -1.87
CA LYS A 156 -12.31 -8.58 -0.68
C LYS A 156 -12.00 -7.28 0.07
N LEU A 157 -11.63 -6.22 -0.65
CA LEU A 157 -11.38 -4.90 -0.04
C LEU A 157 -12.64 -4.31 0.62
N SER A 158 -13.82 -4.56 0.04
CA SER A 158 -15.10 -4.06 0.56
C SER A 158 -15.54 -4.69 1.89
N ILE A 159 -14.95 -5.83 2.26
CA ILE A 159 -15.20 -6.55 3.52
C ILE A 159 -13.97 -6.59 4.45
N ASP A 160 -12.84 -6.03 4.02
CA ASP A 160 -11.60 -6.03 4.79
C ASP A 160 -11.78 -5.17 6.04
N ARG A 161 -11.38 -5.70 7.21
CA ARG A 161 -11.48 -5.03 8.50
C ARG A 161 -10.27 -4.15 8.81
N GLU A 162 -9.17 -4.35 8.10
CA GLU A 162 -7.95 -3.56 8.27
C GLU A 162 -8.02 -2.22 7.53
N LEU A 163 -8.97 -2.07 6.59
CA LEU A 163 -9.19 -0.82 5.89
C LEU A 163 -9.98 0.17 6.76
N PRO A 164 -9.61 1.47 6.76
CA PRO A 164 -10.44 2.53 7.34
C PRO A 164 -11.87 2.49 6.77
N GLU A 165 -12.88 2.78 7.60
CA GLU A 165 -14.29 2.67 7.19
C GLU A 165 -14.59 3.53 5.96
N LYS A 166 -14.04 4.75 5.91
CA LYS A 166 -14.15 5.64 4.74
C LYS A 166 -13.71 4.93 3.45
N ASN A 167 -12.53 4.32 3.46
CA ASN A 167 -11.95 3.64 2.29
C ASN A 167 -12.79 2.41 1.92
N ARG A 168 -13.29 1.68 2.93
CA ARG A 168 -14.18 0.52 2.73
C ARG A 168 -15.52 0.91 2.10
N VAL A 169 -16.11 2.03 2.52
CA VAL A 169 -17.33 2.57 1.91
C VAL A 169 -17.08 2.97 0.45
N SER A 170 -15.97 3.64 0.16
CA SER A 170 -15.56 3.92 -1.24
C SER A 170 -15.39 2.64 -2.05
N CYS A 171 -14.75 1.61 -1.50
CA CYS A 171 -14.61 0.31 -2.17
C CYS A 171 -15.96 -0.35 -2.47
N ARG A 172 -16.94 -0.28 -1.55
CA ARG A 172 -18.31 -0.79 -1.77
C ARG A 172 -19.03 -0.01 -2.87
N ALA A 173 -18.85 1.31 -2.93
CA ALA A 173 -19.41 2.12 -4.02
C ALA A 173 -18.81 1.74 -5.37
N LEU A 174 -17.48 1.60 -5.43
CA LEU A 174 -16.77 1.15 -6.63
C LEU A 174 -17.16 -0.27 -7.03
N LEU A 175 -17.35 -1.19 -6.09
CA LEU A 175 -17.82 -2.54 -6.35
C LEU A 175 -19.15 -2.52 -7.10
N ARG A 176 -20.12 -1.69 -6.66
CA ARG A 176 -21.42 -1.56 -7.32
C ARG A 176 -21.29 -1.00 -8.74
N THR A 177 -20.54 0.09 -8.91
CA THR A 177 -20.30 0.69 -10.23
C THR A 177 -19.60 -0.28 -11.18
N ARG A 178 -18.56 -0.96 -10.71
CA ARG A 178 -17.80 -1.94 -11.49
C ARG A 178 -18.65 -3.16 -11.83
N PHE A 179 -19.46 -3.66 -10.89
CA PHE A 179 -20.35 -4.79 -11.13
C PHE A 179 -21.37 -4.51 -12.24
N ALA A 180 -21.91 -3.28 -12.29
CA ALA A 180 -22.83 -2.86 -13.34
C ALA A 180 -22.20 -2.83 -14.74
N GLN A 181 -20.89 -2.53 -14.82
CA GLN A 181 -20.15 -2.36 -16.08
C GLN A 181 -19.33 -3.59 -16.48
N ALA A 182 -19.18 -4.56 -15.58
CA ALA A 182 -18.37 -5.75 -15.80
C ALA A 182 -19.00 -6.70 -16.81
N GLN A 183 -18.14 -7.51 -17.43
CA GLN A 183 -18.60 -8.55 -18.36
C GLN A 183 -19.43 -9.61 -17.61
N PRO A 184 -20.45 -10.21 -18.27
CA PRO A 184 -21.33 -11.20 -17.65
C PRO A 184 -20.58 -12.38 -17.01
N GLU A 185 -19.48 -12.81 -17.61
CA GLU A 185 -18.64 -13.89 -17.11
C GLU A 185 -17.99 -13.53 -15.77
N GLU A 186 -17.45 -12.31 -15.64
CA GLU A 186 -16.83 -11.83 -14.40
C GLU A 186 -17.88 -11.63 -13.29
N ARG A 187 -19.07 -11.15 -13.65
CA ARG A 187 -20.20 -10.99 -12.70
C ARG A 187 -20.65 -12.35 -12.16
N ALA A 188 -20.84 -13.33 -13.05
CA ALA A 188 -21.22 -14.68 -12.65
C ALA A 188 -20.11 -15.35 -11.82
N ASP A 189 -18.84 -15.17 -12.19
CA ASP A 189 -17.70 -15.71 -11.44
C ASP A 189 -17.60 -15.11 -10.03
N LEU A 190 -17.79 -13.79 -9.88
CA LEU A 190 -17.86 -13.15 -8.55
C LEU A 190 -18.96 -13.78 -7.69
N VAL A 191 -20.16 -13.93 -8.25
CA VAL A 191 -21.33 -14.46 -7.53
C VAL A 191 -21.07 -15.90 -7.10
N VAL A 192 -20.55 -16.75 -7.99
CA VAL A 192 -20.28 -18.16 -7.68
C VAL A 192 -19.11 -18.31 -6.71
N SER A 193 -17.98 -17.64 -6.98
CA SER A 193 -16.76 -17.75 -6.16
C SER A 193 -16.90 -17.21 -4.74
N THR A 194 -17.90 -16.37 -4.49
CA THR A 194 -18.23 -15.85 -3.16
C THR A 194 -19.43 -16.54 -2.51
N GLU A 195 -19.94 -17.61 -3.12
CA GLU A 195 -21.20 -18.25 -2.72
C GLU A 195 -22.34 -17.23 -2.55
N GLY A 196 -22.39 -16.19 -3.38
CA GLY A 196 -23.42 -15.16 -3.37
C GLY A 196 -23.32 -14.20 -2.19
N ARG A 197 -22.29 -14.29 -1.33
CA ARG A 197 -22.11 -13.35 -0.21
C ARG A 197 -21.92 -11.91 -0.69
N CYS A 198 -21.35 -11.72 -1.89
CA CYS A 198 -21.20 -10.41 -2.50
C CYS A 198 -22.54 -9.69 -2.74
N LEU A 199 -23.66 -10.42 -2.88
CA LEU A 199 -24.98 -9.87 -3.19
C LEU A 199 -25.49 -8.92 -2.11
N THR A 200 -25.07 -9.12 -0.86
CA THR A 200 -25.36 -8.22 0.27
C THR A 200 -24.83 -6.80 0.06
N LEU A 201 -23.77 -6.63 -0.73
CA LEU A 201 -23.16 -5.34 -1.07
C LEU A 201 -23.64 -4.80 -2.43
N LEU A 202 -24.42 -5.59 -3.17
CA LEU A 202 -24.90 -5.29 -4.52
C LEU A 202 -26.40 -4.96 -4.53
N ILE A 203 -26.92 -4.42 -3.43
CA ILE A 203 -28.30 -3.95 -3.34
C ILE A 203 -28.55 -2.91 -4.46
N GLY A 204 -29.67 -3.08 -5.17
CA GLY A 204 -30.04 -2.24 -6.32
C GLY A 204 -29.34 -2.61 -7.63
N GLN A 205 -28.43 -3.58 -7.65
CA GLN A 205 -27.90 -4.17 -8.88
C GLN A 205 -28.85 -5.26 -9.39
N THR A 206 -28.88 -5.48 -10.70
CA THR A 206 -29.64 -6.57 -11.34
C THR A 206 -28.68 -7.56 -12.00
N PHE A 207 -29.16 -8.70 -12.48
CA PHE A 207 -28.40 -9.52 -13.44
C PHE A 207 -28.94 -9.28 -14.85
N ASP A 208 -28.05 -9.16 -15.82
CA ASP A 208 -28.46 -9.16 -17.22
C ASP A 208 -28.82 -10.59 -17.69
N GLN A 209 -29.37 -10.69 -18.89
CA GLN A 209 -29.79 -11.97 -19.46
C GLN A 209 -28.61 -12.95 -19.59
N ARG A 210 -27.43 -12.47 -19.99
CA ARG A 210 -26.26 -13.33 -20.22
C ARG A 210 -25.69 -13.88 -18.91
N THR A 211 -25.56 -13.05 -17.89
CA THR A 211 -25.16 -13.45 -16.53
C THR A 211 -26.14 -14.49 -15.98
N THR A 212 -27.44 -14.26 -16.18
CA THR A 212 -28.49 -15.19 -15.77
C THR A 212 -28.34 -16.55 -16.47
N THR A 213 -28.11 -16.55 -17.78
CA THR A 213 -27.89 -17.78 -18.55
C THR A 213 -26.65 -18.55 -18.07
N ILE A 214 -25.54 -17.86 -17.81
CA ILE A 214 -24.31 -18.47 -17.27
C ILE A 214 -24.59 -19.09 -15.89
N LEU A 215 -25.37 -18.43 -15.04
CA LEU A 215 -25.75 -18.98 -13.74
C LEU A 215 -26.70 -20.18 -13.88
N CYS A 216 -27.61 -20.17 -14.86
CA CYS A 216 -28.50 -21.30 -15.15
C CYS A 216 -27.79 -22.49 -15.79
N SER A 217 -26.63 -22.32 -16.43
CA SER A 217 -25.91 -23.44 -17.04
C SER A 217 -25.18 -24.33 -16.03
N ARG A 218 -25.18 -23.95 -14.74
CA ARG A 218 -24.47 -24.66 -13.67
C ARG A 218 -25.44 -25.40 -12.75
N GLN A 219 -24.92 -26.44 -12.11
CA GLN A 219 -25.57 -27.14 -11.00
C GLN A 219 -24.96 -26.67 -9.68
N TYR A 220 -25.78 -26.45 -8.66
CA TYR A 220 -25.33 -25.94 -7.37
C TYR A 220 -25.68 -26.92 -6.25
N ASN A 221 -24.67 -27.26 -5.45
CA ASN A 221 -24.78 -28.13 -4.29
C ASN A 221 -24.48 -27.39 -2.97
N SER A 222 -24.46 -26.05 -2.98
CA SER A 222 -24.24 -25.21 -1.79
C SER A 222 -25.58 -24.62 -1.33
N SER A 223 -26.00 -25.01 -0.12
CA SER A 223 -27.19 -24.44 0.52
C SER A 223 -27.03 -22.95 0.77
N LEU A 224 -25.84 -22.50 1.17
CA LEU A 224 -25.53 -21.09 1.40
C LEU A 224 -25.67 -20.27 0.11
N PHE A 225 -25.15 -20.77 -1.00
CA PHE A 225 -25.28 -20.10 -2.30
C PHE A 225 -26.74 -19.88 -2.68
N ILE A 226 -27.56 -20.94 -2.57
CA ILE A 226 -28.98 -20.90 -2.90
C ILE A 226 -29.73 -19.94 -1.96
N GLN A 227 -29.42 -19.95 -0.66
CA GLN A 227 -30.00 -19.00 0.30
C GLN A 227 -29.66 -17.55 -0.03
N ASN A 228 -28.42 -17.27 -0.41
CA ASN A 228 -27.99 -15.91 -0.78
C ASN A 228 -28.69 -15.43 -2.05
N LEU A 229 -28.83 -16.29 -3.06
CA LEU A 229 -29.60 -15.98 -4.27
C LEU A 229 -31.09 -15.77 -3.96
N ALA A 230 -31.66 -16.56 -3.06
CA ALA A 230 -33.07 -16.43 -2.66
C ALA A 230 -33.33 -15.19 -1.77
N ARG A 231 -32.30 -14.56 -1.20
CA ARG A 231 -32.42 -13.31 -0.44
C ARG A 231 -32.12 -12.07 -1.30
N PHE A 232 -31.52 -12.25 -2.47
CA PHE A 232 -31.21 -11.17 -3.37
C PHE A 232 -32.47 -10.72 -4.11
N SER A 233 -33.00 -9.55 -3.75
CA SER A 233 -34.29 -9.05 -4.24
C SER A 233 -34.39 -8.92 -5.76
N ALA A 234 -33.26 -8.68 -6.43
CA ALA A 234 -33.16 -8.59 -7.89
C ALA A 234 -32.83 -9.94 -8.57
N CYS A 235 -32.94 -11.06 -7.85
CA CYS A 235 -32.71 -12.38 -8.42
C CYS A 235 -33.72 -12.64 -9.57
N PRO A 236 -33.24 -12.97 -10.79
CA PRO A 236 -34.09 -13.13 -11.96
C PRO A 236 -35.08 -14.30 -11.81
N PRO A 237 -36.34 -14.15 -12.28
CA PRO A 237 -37.33 -15.23 -12.27
C PRO A 237 -36.84 -16.54 -12.91
N LEU A 238 -36.09 -16.42 -14.00
CA LEU A 238 -35.53 -17.56 -14.73
C LEU A 238 -34.55 -18.37 -13.88
N LEU A 239 -33.69 -17.69 -13.12
CA LEU A 239 -32.73 -18.34 -12.24
C LEU A 239 -33.44 -19.03 -11.07
N LEU A 240 -34.45 -18.40 -10.47
CA LEU A 240 -35.27 -19.00 -9.41
C LEU A 240 -35.97 -20.27 -9.90
N ALA A 241 -36.57 -20.22 -11.10
CA ALA A 241 -37.21 -21.37 -11.73
C ALA A 241 -36.22 -22.50 -12.01
N HIS A 242 -34.99 -22.17 -12.45
CA HIS A 242 -33.92 -23.14 -12.63
C HIS A 242 -33.51 -23.80 -11.31
N LEU A 243 -33.25 -23.02 -10.27
CA LEU A 243 -32.86 -23.53 -8.95
C LEU A 243 -33.91 -24.49 -8.38
N LEU A 244 -35.20 -24.19 -8.51
CA LEU A 244 -36.29 -25.06 -8.06
C LEU A 244 -36.31 -26.43 -8.75
N LYS A 245 -35.81 -26.51 -9.98
CA LYS A 245 -35.71 -27.78 -10.73
C LYS A 245 -34.48 -28.61 -10.34
N GLN A 246 -33.49 -28.02 -9.67
CA GLN A 246 -32.26 -28.72 -9.34
C GLN A 246 -32.49 -29.86 -8.33
N PRO A 247 -31.89 -31.05 -8.52
CA PRO A 247 -32.06 -32.19 -7.61
C PRO A 247 -31.73 -31.86 -6.16
N PHE A 248 -30.69 -31.06 -5.93
CA PHE A 248 -30.26 -30.63 -4.60
C PHE A 248 -31.35 -29.85 -3.85
N VAL A 249 -31.98 -28.87 -4.51
CA VAL A 249 -33.07 -28.07 -3.93
C VAL A 249 -34.32 -28.92 -3.71
N ARG A 250 -34.66 -29.83 -4.64
CA ARG A 250 -35.84 -30.70 -4.51
C ARG A 250 -35.75 -31.61 -3.27
N ARG A 251 -34.54 -32.03 -2.90
CA ARG A 251 -34.27 -32.84 -1.70
C ARG A 251 -34.26 -32.01 -0.40
N GLN A 252 -34.25 -30.68 -0.47
CA GLN A 252 -34.19 -29.79 0.69
C GLN A 252 -35.44 -28.90 0.79
N PRO A 253 -36.46 -29.32 1.57
CA PRO A 253 -37.73 -28.60 1.66
C PRO A 253 -37.60 -27.14 2.10
N GLN A 254 -36.63 -26.84 2.99
CA GLN A 254 -36.38 -25.49 3.48
C GLN A 254 -35.91 -24.54 2.37
N LEU A 255 -34.98 -24.97 1.51
CA LEU A 255 -34.50 -24.19 0.38
C LEU A 255 -35.61 -23.97 -0.65
N ARG A 256 -36.39 -25.03 -0.93
CA ARG A 256 -37.54 -24.94 -1.82
C ARG A 256 -38.56 -23.92 -1.32
N LYS A 257 -38.93 -23.97 -0.03
CA LYS A 257 -39.84 -23.01 0.59
C LYS A 257 -39.33 -21.57 0.46
N LEU A 258 -38.04 -21.35 0.75
CA LEU A 258 -37.41 -20.03 0.63
C LEU A 258 -37.49 -19.47 -0.79
N LEU A 259 -37.18 -20.29 -1.80
CA LEU A 259 -37.28 -19.89 -3.22
C LEU A 259 -38.73 -19.61 -3.63
N LEU A 260 -39.70 -20.42 -3.21
CA LEU A 260 -41.11 -20.20 -3.52
C LEU A 260 -41.68 -18.92 -2.89
N GLN A 261 -41.15 -18.50 -1.74
CA GLN A 261 -41.52 -17.25 -1.08
C GLN A 261 -40.93 -16.01 -1.76
N HIS A 262 -39.94 -16.16 -2.64
CA HIS A 262 -39.31 -15.03 -3.30
C HIS A 262 -40.33 -14.25 -4.17
N PRO A 263 -40.32 -12.90 -4.16
CA PRO A 263 -41.25 -12.08 -4.93
C PRO A 263 -41.21 -12.39 -6.43
N ASN A 264 -40.00 -12.58 -6.99
CA ASN A 264 -39.79 -12.80 -8.42
C ASN A 264 -40.02 -14.25 -8.88
N THR A 265 -40.40 -15.17 -8.00
CA THR A 265 -40.64 -16.56 -8.41
C THR A 265 -41.90 -16.64 -9.28
N PRO A 266 -41.83 -17.26 -10.47
CA PRO A 266 -42.99 -17.39 -11.36
C PRO A 266 -44.19 -18.03 -10.66
N SER A 267 -45.37 -17.43 -10.82
CA SER A 267 -46.62 -17.88 -10.16
C SER A 267 -46.99 -19.33 -10.49
N GLN A 268 -46.64 -19.81 -11.68
CA GLN A 268 -46.86 -21.19 -12.11
C GLN A 268 -46.14 -22.22 -11.22
N LEU A 269 -45.04 -21.84 -10.58
CA LEU A 269 -44.25 -22.72 -9.71
C LEU A 269 -44.67 -22.65 -8.24
N LYS A 270 -45.51 -21.68 -7.85
CA LYS A 270 -46.01 -21.50 -6.48
C LYS A 270 -47.26 -22.35 -6.18
N LYS A 271 -47.80 -23.02 -7.20
CA LYS A 271 -48.91 -23.98 -7.10
C LYS A 271 -48.36 -25.37 -6.76
#